data_AF-A0A367EUL9-F1
#
_entry.id   AF-A0A367EUL9-F1
#
_cell.length_a   1.000
_cell.length_b   1.000
_cell.length_c   1.000
_cell.angle_alpha   90.00
_cell.angle_beta   90.00
_cell.angle_gamma   90.00
#
_symmetry.space_group_name_H-M   'P 1'
#
loop_
_entity.id
_entity.type
_entity.pdbx_description
1 polymer ?
#
loop_
_entity_poly.entity_id
_entity_poly.type
_entity_poly.pdbx_seq_one_letter_code
_entity_poly.pdbx_strand_id
1 'polypeptide(L)'
;MPTSSPHENAPNRKSGPPPDSREARPVRRVTLEQGGPVLVEGPLEVTLDDGRTVTSDRFMVALCTCRRSRAYPWCDTSHRRRSRPGAERTPADTDASAGCDAAGRRRSPHE
;
A
#
# COMPACT_ATOMS: atom_id res chain seq x y z
N MET A 1 66.72 -32.44 -24.64
CA MET A 1 65.52 -33.23 -24.29
C MET A 1 64.78 -32.50 -23.17
N PRO A 2 63.43 -32.49 -23.19
CA PRO A 2 62.64 -31.29 -23.47
C PRO A 2 62.45 -30.35 -22.28
N THR A 3 62.64 -29.06 -22.51
CA THR A 3 62.18 -27.97 -21.64
C THR A 3 60.70 -27.74 -21.94
N SER A 4 59.82 -28.24 -21.07
CA SER A 4 58.37 -28.12 -21.26
C SER A 4 57.88 -26.68 -21.11
N SER A 5 56.99 -26.31 -22.02
CA SER A 5 56.35 -25.01 -22.24
C SER A 5 55.70 -24.38 -21.00
N PRO A 6 55.63 -23.03 -20.91
CA PRO A 6 54.70 -22.39 -19.99
C PRO A 6 53.28 -22.57 -20.54
N HIS A 7 52.44 -23.30 -19.82
CA HIS A 7 51.00 -23.31 -20.06
C HIS A 7 50.44 -21.90 -19.79
N GLU A 8 50.06 -21.19 -20.85
CA GLU A 8 49.23 -19.99 -20.76
C GLU A 8 47.90 -20.36 -20.10
N ASN A 9 47.70 -19.89 -18.87
CA ASN A 9 46.45 -20.09 -18.15
C ASN A 9 45.52 -18.93 -18.48
N ALA A 10 44.66 -19.12 -19.48
CA ALA A 10 43.59 -18.18 -19.79
C ALA A 10 42.62 -18.07 -18.59
N PRO A 11 42.27 -16.88 -18.10
CA PRO A 11 41.25 -16.76 -17.08
C PRO A 11 39.90 -17.16 -17.68
N ASN A 12 39.35 -18.24 -17.13
CA ASN A 12 38.00 -18.75 -17.36
C ASN A 12 36.99 -17.62 -17.16
N ARG A 13 36.60 -16.93 -18.24
CA ARG A 13 35.41 -16.08 -18.25
C ARG A 13 34.22 -17.01 -18.14
N LYS A 14 33.83 -17.33 -16.91
CA LYS A 14 32.55 -17.97 -16.63
C LYS A 14 31.49 -17.00 -17.15
N SER A 15 31.02 -17.23 -18.37
CA SER A 15 29.81 -16.64 -18.90
C SER A 15 28.72 -16.93 -17.89
N GLY A 16 28.30 -15.91 -17.15
CA GLY A 16 27.14 -16.02 -16.27
C GLY A 16 25.95 -16.51 -17.09
N PRO A 17 25.05 -17.32 -16.49
CA PRO A 17 23.88 -17.79 -17.21
C PRO A 17 23.09 -16.58 -17.76
N PRO A 18 22.52 -16.67 -18.98
CA PRO A 18 21.68 -15.61 -19.52
C PRO A 18 20.50 -15.38 -18.57
N PRO A 19 20.11 -14.12 -18.26
CA PRO A 19 18.97 -13.87 -17.38
C PRO A 19 17.71 -14.45 -18.03
N ASP A 20 17.19 -15.49 -17.38
CA ASP A 20 16.03 -16.24 -17.82
C ASP A 20 14.80 -15.32 -17.72
N SER A 21 14.06 -15.19 -18.81
CA SER A 21 13.06 -14.13 -19.05
C SER A 21 11.73 -14.29 -18.26
N ARG A 22 11.78 -14.91 -17.07
CA ARG A 22 10.66 -15.02 -16.10
C ARG A 22 11.12 -15.05 -14.64
N GLU A 23 12.27 -14.49 -14.28
CA GLU A 23 12.53 -14.19 -12.87
C GLU A 23 11.40 -13.30 -12.35
N ALA A 24 10.52 -13.88 -11.52
CA ALA A 24 9.38 -13.19 -10.96
C ALA A 24 9.93 -11.97 -10.21
N ARG A 25 9.64 -10.76 -10.71
CA ARG A 25 10.00 -9.53 -10.00
C ARG A 25 9.54 -9.70 -8.54
N PRO A 26 10.40 -9.44 -7.55
CA PRO A 26 10.05 -9.64 -6.16
C PRO A 26 8.76 -8.88 -5.85
N VAL A 27 7.77 -9.62 -5.33
CA VAL A 27 6.49 -9.05 -4.90
C VAL A 27 6.79 -8.11 -3.74
N ARG A 28 6.32 -6.87 -3.85
CA ARG A 28 6.43 -5.89 -2.78
C ARG A 28 5.19 -5.97 -1.92
N ARG A 29 5.35 -6.15 -0.61
CA ARG A 29 4.22 -6.18 0.30
C ARG A 29 3.71 -4.79 0.58
N VAL A 30 2.38 -4.67 0.54
CA VAL A 30 1.64 -3.46 0.92
C VAL A 30 0.52 -3.88 1.87
N THR A 31 0.43 -3.23 3.02
CA THR A 31 -0.64 -3.44 4.01
C THR A 31 -1.45 -2.17 4.14
N LEU A 32 -2.78 -2.30 4.04
CA LEU A 32 -3.71 -1.19 4.23
C LEU A 32 -4.29 -1.25 5.64
N GLU A 33 -4.15 -0.18 6.41
CA GLU A 33 -4.84 -0.02 7.69
C GLU A 33 -6.12 0.81 7.52
N GLN A 34 -7.26 0.31 7.99
CA GLN A 34 -8.53 1.05 7.92
C GLN A 34 -8.42 2.36 8.71
N GLY A 35 -8.63 3.49 8.04
CA GLY A 35 -8.45 4.82 8.63
C GLY A 35 -7.00 5.19 8.97
N GLY A 36 -6.05 4.33 8.61
CA GLY A 36 -4.62 4.44 8.90
C GLY A 36 -3.77 4.65 7.64
N PRO A 37 -2.44 4.63 7.80
CA PRO A 37 -1.50 4.72 6.69
C PRO A 37 -1.50 3.46 5.81
N VAL A 38 -0.88 3.58 4.64
CA VAL A 38 -0.44 2.43 3.85
C VAL A 38 0.97 2.06 4.30
N LEU A 39 1.17 0.82 4.74
CA LEU A 39 2.49 0.32 5.12
C LEU A 39 3.12 -0.39 3.91
N VAL A 40 4.30 0.03 3.49
CA VAL A 40 5.05 -0.53 2.35
C VAL A 40 6.42 -1.02 2.80
N GLU A 41 6.83 -2.20 2.33
CA GLU A 41 8.20 -2.70 2.48
C GLU A 41 9.18 -1.85 1.65
N GLY A 42 10.20 -1.31 2.32
CA GLY A 42 11.20 -0.43 1.72
C GLY A 42 12.55 -1.12 1.44
N PRO A 43 13.55 -0.36 0.95
CA PRO A 43 13.55 1.09 0.71
C PRO A 43 12.61 1.47 -0.44
N LEU A 44 12.04 2.68 -0.38
CA LEU A 44 11.07 3.13 -1.37
C LEU A 44 11.23 4.59 -1.77
N GLU A 45 10.87 4.85 -3.02
CA GLU A 45 10.79 6.17 -3.63
C GLU A 45 9.31 6.50 -3.92
N VAL A 46 8.89 7.72 -3.60
CA VAL A 46 7.52 8.22 -3.84
C VAL A 46 7.57 9.43 -4.76
N THR A 47 6.85 9.36 -5.87
CA THR A 47 6.53 10.53 -6.70
C THR A 47 5.22 11.15 -6.23
N LEU A 48 5.23 12.45 -5.94
CA LEU A 48 4.05 13.22 -5.59
C LEU A 48 3.35 13.75 -6.84
N ASP A 49 2.14 14.28 -6.67
CA ASP A 49 1.35 14.91 -7.73
C ASP A 49 1.97 16.20 -8.28
N ASP A 50 2.73 16.91 -7.45
CA ASP A 50 3.54 18.07 -7.84
C ASP A 50 4.84 17.70 -8.60
N GLY A 51 5.07 16.40 -8.86
CA GLY A 51 6.24 15.90 -9.56
C GLY A 51 7.51 15.78 -8.70
N ARG A 52 7.46 16.16 -7.40
CA ARG A 52 8.59 15.93 -6.50
C ARG A 52 8.72 14.45 -6.17
N THR A 53 9.97 14.03 -6.00
CA THR A 53 10.30 12.68 -5.57
C THR A 53 10.96 12.72 -4.19
N VAL A 54 10.53 11.85 -3.29
CA VAL A 54 11.13 11.68 -1.96
C VAL A 54 11.43 10.21 -1.69
N THR A 55 12.51 9.95 -0.98
CA THR A 55 12.98 8.59 -0.71
C THR A 55 13.00 8.30 0.79
N SER A 56 12.82 7.03 1.13
CA SER A 56 13.01 6.50 2.48
C SER A 56 13.79 5.20 2.40
N ASP A 57 14.84 5.10 3.20
CA ASP A 57 15.73 3.95 3.32
C ASP A 57 15.23 2.91 4.36
N ARG A 58 14.14 3.22 5.06
CA ARG A 58 13.56 2.33 6.07
C ARG A 58 13.00 1.05 5.45
N PHE A 59 13.17 -0.07 6.15
CA PHE A 59 12.63 -1.37 5.76
C PHE A 59 11.09 -1.42 5.76
N MET A 60 10.44 -0.59 6.56
CA MET A 60 8.99 -0.42 6.58
C MET A 60 8.65 1.06 6.61
N VAL A 61 7.79 1.50 5.69
CA VAL A 61 7.44 2.92 5.53
C VAL A 61 5.93 3.08 5.59
N ALA A 62 5.47 4.07 6.35
CA ALA A 62 4.06 4.42 6.47
C ALA A 62 3.73 5.63 5.59
N LEU A 63 2.96 5.43 4.53
CA LEU A 63 2.46 6.48 3.65
C LEU A 63 1.15 7.07 4.19
N CYS A 64 1.08 8.40 4.18
CA CYS A 64 -0.08 9.13 4.65
C CYS A 64 -1.22 9.07 3.62
N THR A 65 -2.37 8.54 4.04
CA THR A 65 -3.63 8.55 3.27
C THR A 65 -4.54 9.71 3.65
N CYS A 66 -4.39 10.27 4.86
CA CYS A 66 -5.29 11.28 5.39
C CYS A 66 -4.92 12.73 5.04
N ARG A 67 -3.77 12.97 4.39
CA ARG A 67 -3.25 14.30 4.00
C ARG A 67 -3.06 15.31 5.15
N ARG A 68 -3.16 14.88 6.41
CA ARG A 68 -2.98 15.72 7.61
C ARG A 68 -1.53 15.76 8.12
N SER A 69 -0.65 14.94 7.55
CA SER A 69 0.74 14.86 8.00
C SER A 69 1.50 16.15 7.67
N ARG A 70 2.29 16.63 8.64
CA ARG A 70 3.22 17.74 8.43
C ARG A 70 4.46 17.32 7.64
N ALA A 71 4.69 16.02 7.53
CA ALA A 71 5.79 15.41 6.80
C ALA A 71 5.29 14.61 5.59
N TYR A 72 4.17 15.03 4.97
CA TYR A 72 3.64 14.39 3.77
C TYR A 72 4.74 14.18 2.72
N PRO A 73 4.90 12.97 2.15
CA PRO A 73 3.97 11.83 2.13
C PRO A 73 4.07 10.86 3.31
N TRP A 74 4.95 11.09 4.29
CA TRP A 74 5.15 10.18 5.43
C TRP A 74 4.06 10.34 6.49
N CYS A 75 3.64 9.26 7.12
CA CYS A 75 2.69 9.29 8.22
C CYS A 75 3.37 9.75 9.53
N ASP A 76 2.87 10.83 10.13
CA ASP A 76 3.32 11.38 11.42
C ASP A 76 2.28 11.13 12.55
N THR A 77 1.42 10.13 12.38
CA THR A 77 0.26 9.81 13.25
C THR A 77 -0.87 10.85 13.29
N SER A 78 -0.84 11.90 12.45
CA SER A 78 -1.93 12.89 12.39
C SER A 78 -3.30 12.30 12.04
N HIS A 79 -3.34 11.09 11.48
CA HIS A 79 -4.60 10.36 11.24
C HIS A 79 -5.40 10.09 12.54
N ARG A 80 -4.73 10.00 13.69
CA ARG A 80 -5.35 9.72 14.99
C ARG A 80 -6.09 10.92 15.59
N ARG A 81 -5.87 12.13 15.08
CA ARG A 81 -6.50 13.36 15.60
C ARG A 81 -7.99 13.36 15.20
N ARG A 82 -8.81 12.80 16.09
CA ARG A 82 -10.28 12.78 16.20
C ARG A 82 -11.08 12.96 14.90
N SER A 83 -11.49 11.83 14.32
CA SER A 83 -12.79 11.71 13.66
C SER A 83 -13.58 10.66 14.45
N ARG A 84 -14.83 10.94 14.79
CA ARG A 84 -15.75 9.98 15.43
C ARG A 84 -15.68 8.61 14.71
N PRO A 85 -15.73 7.47 15.42
CA PRO A 85 -15.90 6.18 14.76
C PRO A 85 -17.27 6.19 14.09
N GLY A 86 -17.29 6.28 12.77
CA GLY A 86 -18.54 6.50 12.03
C GLY A 86 -18.29 6.70 10.55
N ALA A 87 -17.61 5.74 9.92
CA ALA A 87 -17.67 5.57 8.47
C ALA A 87 -17.50 4.09 8.13
N GLU A 88 -18.22 3.23 8.84
CA GLU A 88 -18.77 2.05 8.17
C GLU A 88 -19.95 2.58 7.36
N ARG A 89 -19.72 2.87 6.07
CA ARG A 89 -20.83 3.04 5.13
C ARG A 89 -21.33 1.64 4.80
N THR A 90 -22.29 1.15 5.58
CA THR A 90 -23.16 0.05 5.17
C THR A 90 -24.01 0.54 3.99
N PRO A 91 -24.11 -0.19 2.87
CA PRO A 91 -25.07 0.16 1.82
C PRO A 91 -26.46 -0.27 2.31
N ALA A 92 -27.11 0.62 3.05
CA ALA A 92 -28.50 0.44 3.46
C ALA A 92 -29.29 1.70 3.07
N ASP A 93 -29.40 1.91 1.76
CA ASP A 93 -30.40 2.78 1.17
C ASP A 93 -31.16 1.97 0.10
N THR A 94 -32.13 1.17 0.55
CA THR A 94 -33.36 1.00 -0.22
C THR A 94 -34.51 1.44 0.68
N ASP A 95 -34.96 2.64 0.37
CA ASP A 95 -36.24 3.29 0.64
C ASP A 95 -37.38 2.36 1.10
N ALA A 96 -37.96 2.66 2.27
CA ALA A 96 -39.36 2.41 2.57
C ALA A 96 -39.80 3.29 3.75
N SER A 97 -40.23 4.51 3.44
CA SER A 97 -40.99 5.35 4.35
C SER A 97 -42.28 4.66 4.80
N ALA A 98 -42.40 4.37 6.10
CA ALA A 98 -43.69 4.15 6.75
C ALA A 98 -43.80 5.14 7.91
N GLY A 99 -44.51 6.24 7.67
CA GLY A 99 -44.72 7.32 8.63
C GLY A 99 -45.35 6.81 9.93
N CYS A 100 -44.76 7.23 11.05
CA CYS A 100 -45.43 7.26 12.33
C CYS A 100 -45.85 8.71 12.62
N ASP A 101 -47.15 8.94 12.78
CA ASP A 101 -47.60 10.20 13.38
C ASP A 101 -47.19 10.26 14.85
N ALA A 102 -47.10 11.47 15.41
CA ALA A 102 -46.56 11.79 16.74
C ALA A 102 -47.20 11.07 17.94
N ALA A 103 -48.22 10.23 17.72
CA ALA A 103 -48.88 9.41 18.74
C ALA A 103 -48.61 7.88 18.63
N GLY A 104 -47.76 7.44 17.69
CA GLY A 104 -47.15 6.10 17.74
C GLY A 104 -48.11 4.89 17.62
N ARG A 105 -49.24 5.00 16.92
CA ARG A 105 -50.08 3.83 16.59
C ARG A 105 -49.99 3.48 15.10
N ARG A 106 -49.75 2.21 14.80
CA ARG A 106 -49.87 1.66 13.44
C ARG A 106 -51.35 1.55 13.06
N ARG A 107 -51.76 2.04 11.88
CA ARG A 107 -53.08 1.73 11.30
C ARG A 107 -53.05 0.28 10.79
N SER A 108 -53.91 -0.58 11.33
CA SER A 108 -54.18 -1.89 10.73
C SER A 108 -55.05 -1.71 9.48
N PRO A 109 -54.77 -2.37 8.35
CA PRO A 109 -55.74 -2.53 7.27
C PRO A 109 -56.79 -3.56 7.71
N HIS A 110 -58.05 -3.26 7.42
CA HIS A 110 -59.22 -4.10 7.69
C HIS A 110 -59.48 -4.96 6.45
N GLU A 111 -59.50 -6.29 6.60
CA GLU A 111 -60.30 -7.24 5.80
C GLU A 111 -60.78 -8.36 6.72
#